data_AF-A0A3Q8Y2C7-F1
#
_entry.id   AF-A0A3Q8Y2C7-F1
#
_cell.length_a   1.000
_cell.length_b   1.000
_cell.length_c   1.000
_cell.angle_alpha   90.00
_cell.angle_beta   90.00
_cell.angle_gamma   90.00
#
_symmetry.space_group_name_H-M   'P 1'
#
loop_
_entity.id
_entity.type
_entity.pdbx_description
1 polymer ?
#
loop_
_entity_poly.entity_id
_entity_poly.type
_entity_poly.pdbx_seq_one_letter_code
_entity_poly.pdbx_strand_id
1 'polypeptide(L)'
;MATIPLQLAQRRLDTGNVVSYPAGSPVGEAMKNFGNELSAVAERYRQQKEQQEAFDADITSRQFKAQIAQAEAEATQNAPADGNGLHDAMYGQVDPKTGQVVKPGLFDVLFERTVLKIPESQRANFIKQKDVLRAAGSVRMAGYQLARRRDYEQTEWSKVQDGYISVIADIDPADTETFEAIWQSGLNLIAKMGDPVARQLAEDAWRSSTEKALAEALIAQEAKTSGEASAEI
;
A
#
# COMPACT_ATOMS: atom_id res chain seq x y z
N MET A 1 -95.18 3.78 -31.36
CA MET A 1 -93.93 3.52 -30.61
C MET A 1 -94.30 2.89 -29.29
N ALA A 2 -93.64 1.78 -28.96
CA ALA A 2 -93.84 0.99 -27.75
C ALA A 2 -93.15 1.64 -26.54
N THR A 3 -93.67 1.42 -25.33
CA THR A 3 -93.00 0.66 -24.23
C THR A 3 -93.73 0.85 -22.89
N ILE A 4 -93.73 -0.24 -22.13
CA ILE A 4 -94.51 -0.67 -20.96
C ILE A 4 -94.07 0.03 -19.64
N PRO A 5 -94.97 0.17 -18.63
CA PRO A 5 -94.79 0.96 -17.41
C PRO A 5 -94.17 0.17 -16.26
N LEU A 6 -93.60 0.82 -15.23
CA LEU A 6 -93.16 0.12 -14.00
C LEU A 6 -93.31 0.97 -12.73
N GLN A 7 -94.15 0.46 -11.83
CA GLN A 7 -94.28 0.88 -10.43
C GLN A 7 -92.98 0.60 -9.68
N LEU A 8 -92.45 1.59 -8.94
CA LEU A 8 -91.42 1.36 -7.93
C LEU A 8 -92.05 1.52 -6.55
N ALA A 9 -92.52 0.40 -6.02
CA ALA A 9 -92.78 0.23 -4.60
C ALA A 9 -91.47 0.51 -3.83
N GLN A 10 -91.52 1.41 -2.86
CA GLN A 10 -90.52 1.51 -1.80
C GLN A 10 -90.60 0.25 -0.92
N ARG A 11 -89.94 -0.81 -1.38
CA ARG A 11 -89.66 -1.99 -0.57
C ARG A 11 -88.47 -1.66 0.32
N ARG A 12 -88.71 -1.61 1.63
CA ARG A 12 -87.68 -1.57 2.66
C ARG A 12 -86.64 -2.66 2.37
N LEU A 13 -85.39 -2.25 2.17
CA LEU A 13 -84.25 -3.14 2.28
C LEU A 13 -84.00 -3.33 3.77
N ASP A 14 -84.63 -4.38 4.29
CA ASP A 14 -84.18 -5.12 5.46
C ASP A 14 -82.80 -5.69 5.12
N THR A 15 -81.75 -4.92 5.43
CA THR A 15 -80.37 -5.41 5.37
C THR A 15 -80.17 -6.35 6.55
N GLY A 16 -80.67 -7.57 6.37
CA GLY A 16 -80.44 -8.68 7.26
C GLY A 16 -78.95 -8.94 7.45
N ASN A 17 -78.63 -9.32 8.70
CA ASN A 17 -77.42 -10.00 9.12
C ASN A 17 -76.13 -9.63 8.37
N VAL A 18 -75.41 -8.65 8.92
CA VAL A 18 -73.95 -8.77 8.97
C VAL A 18 -73.66 -10.13 9.60
N VAL A 19 -73.08 -11.05 8.82
CA VAL A 19 -72.52 -12.30 9.36
C VAL A 19 -71.40 -11.87 10.30
N SER A 20 -71.75 -11.72 11.57
CA SER A 20 -70.80 -11.61 12.66
C SER A 20 -70.13 -12.97 12.77
N TYR A 21 -68.98 -13.13 12.12
CA TYR A 21 -68.13 -14.27 12.40
C TYR A 21 -67.82 -14.25 13.90
N PRO A 22 -67.99 -15.37 14.61
CA PRO A 22 -67.65 -15.44 16.02
C PRO A 22 -66.21 -14.99 16.20
N ALA A 23 -65.98 -14.14 17.19
CA ALA A 23 -64.64 -13.80 17.64
C ALA A 23 -63.90 -15.10 17.97
N GLY A 24 -62.92 -15.47 17.13
CA GLY A 24 -62.12 -16.68 17.30
C GLY A 24 -62.67 -17.92 16.60
N SER A 25 -62.69 -17.92 15.25
CA SER A 25 -62.78 -19.18 14.51
C SER A 25 -61.46 -19.95 14.67
N PRO A 26 -61.48 -21.22 15.11
CA PRO A 26 -60.28 -22.08 15.19
C PRO A 26 -59.50 -22.14 13.88
N VAL A 27 -60.21 -22.01 12.75
CA VAL A 27 -59.61 -21.97 11.41
C VAL A 27 -58.84 -20.66 11.18
N GLY A 28 -59.36 -19.52 11.65
CA GLY A 28 -58.67 -18.23 11.54
C GLY A 28 -57.42 -18.14 12.42
N GLU A 29 -57.47 -18.74 13.60
CA GLU A 29 -56.31 -18.85 14.51
C GLU A 29 -55.25 -19.82 13.97
N ALA A 30 -55.66 -20.98 13.43
CA ALA A 30 -54.76 -21.91 12.76
C ALA A 30 -54.07 -21.29 11.52
N MET A 31 -54.81 -20.53 10.71
CA MET A 31 -54.25 -19.80 9.57
C MET A 31 -53.25 -18.71 9.98
N LYS A 32 -53.50 -18.03 11.10
CA LYS A 32 -52.57 -17.03 11.67
C LYS A 32 -51.30 -17.71 12.20
N ASN A 33 -51.42 -18.83 12.89
CA ASN A 33 -50.28 -19.60 13.40
C ASN A 33 -49.42 -20.16 12.26
N PHE A 34 -50.05 -20.70 11.20
CA PHE A 34 -49.35 -21.13 9.99
C PHE A 34 -48.60 -19.97 9.31
N GLY A 35 -49.21 -18.78 9.21
CA GLY A 35 -48.55 -17.58 8.67
C GLY A 35 -47.34 -17.12 9.51
N ASN A 36 -47.44 -17.24 10.83
CA ASN A 36 -46.33 -16.93 11.75
C ASN A 36 -45.18 -17.94 11.60
N GLU A 37 -45.48 -19.23 11.50
CA GLU A 37 -44.49 -20.28 11.29
C GLU A 37 -43.76 -20.12 9.95
N LEU A 38 -44.49 -19.83 8.88
CA LEU A 38 -43.90 -19.59 7.55
C LEU A 38 -43.00 -18.36 7.54
N SER A 39 -43.40 -17.30 8.27
CA SER A 39 -42.59 -16.10 8.46
C SER A 39 -41.31 -16.38 9.26
N ALA A 40 -41.41 -17.20 10.30
CA ALA A 40 -40.25 -17.60 11.12
C ALA A 40 -39.25 -18.46 10.31
N VAL A 41 -39.73 -19.34 9.43
CA VAL A 41 -38.87 -20.11 8.52
C VAL A 41 -38.20 -19.20 7.51
N ALA A 42 -38.93 -18.25 6.92
CA ALA A 42 -38.37 -17.27 5.99
C ALA A 42 -37.30 -16.38 6.64
N GLU A 43 -37.49 -16.01 7.91
CA GLU A 43 -36.52 -15.24 8.68
C GLU A 43 -35.26 -16.06 9.00
N ARG A 44 -35.42 -17.31 9.45
CA ARG A 44 -34.27 -18.20 9.67
C ARG A 44 -33.46 -18.45 8.40
N TYR A 45 -34.14 -18.63 7.28
CA TYR A 45 -33.46 -18.79 5.99
C TYR A 45 -32.69 -17.53 5.59
N ARG A 46 -33.27 -16.34 5.80
CA ARG A 46 -32.57 -15.07 5.58
C ARG A 46 -31.32 -14.94 6.46
N GLN A 47 -31.44 -15.23 7.75
CA GLN A 47 -30.31 -15.21 8.68
C GLN A 47 -29.21 -16.22 8.29
N GLN A 48 -29.60 -17.44 7.90
CA GLN A 48 -28.64 -18.45 7.45
C GLN A 48 -27.91 -18.00 6.19
N LYS A 49 -28.63 -17.40 5.23
CA LYS A 49 -28.04 -16.85 4.00
C LYS A 49 -27.07 -15.71 4.31
N GLU A 50 -27.45 -14.77 5.17
CA GLU A 50 -26.58 -13.66 5.59
C GLU A 50 -25.30 -14.16 6.27
N GLN A 51 -25.38 -15.20 7.10
CA GLN A 51 -24.21 -15.81 7.73
C GLN A 51 -23.27 -16.45 6.70
N GLN A 52 -23.81 -17.16 5.70
CA GLN A 52 -23.01 -17.74 4.62
C GLN A 52 -22.32 -16.65 3.79
N GLU A 53 -23.05 -15.61 3.41
CA GLU A 53 -22.49 -14.49 2.65
C GLU A 53 -21.41 -13.73 3.45
N ALA A 54 -21.59 -13.56 4.76
CA ALA A 54 -20.57 -12.97 5.63
C ALA A 54 -19.31 -13.84 5.72
N PHE A 55 -19.48 -15.17 5.81
CA PHE A 55 -18.37 -16.11 5.81
C PHE A 55 -17.59 -16.09 4.49
N ASP A 56 -18.29 -16.17 3.36
CA ASP A 56 -17.68 -16.13 2.03
C ASP A 56 -16.93 -14.82 1.77
N ALA A 57 -17.49 -13.70 2.25
CA ALA A 57 -16.83 -12.40 2.21
C ALA A 57 -15.54 -12.36 3.05
N ASP A 58 -15.53 -12.97 4.25
CA ASP A 58 -14.33 -13.03 5.09
C ASP A 58 -13.22 -13.88 4.44
N ILE A 59 -13.58 -15.06 3.90
CA ILE A 59 -12.62 -15.91 3.17
C ILE A 59 -12.04 -15.15 1.97
N THR A 60 -12.88 -14.51 1.17
CA THR A 60 -12.43 -13.71 0.02
C THR A 60 -11.55 -12.54 0.44
N SER A 61 -11.90 -11.85 1.53
CA SER A 61 -11.10 -10.75 2.10
C SER A 61 -9.71 -11.22 2.57
N ARG A 62 -9.64 -12.39 3.22
CA ARG A 62 -8.35 -12.98 3.64
C ARG A 62 -7.49 -13.38 2.45
N GLN A 63 -8.08 -14.00 1.43
CA GLN A 63 -7.37 -14.35 0.20
C GLN A 63 -6.83 -13.10 -0.51
N PHE A 64 -7.61 -12.01 -0.55
CA PHE A 64 -7.16 -10.74 -1.09
C PHE A 64 -5.96 -10.16 -0.31
N LYS A 65 -6.00 -10.18 1.02
CA LYS A 65 -4.86 -9.74 1.85
C LYS A 65 -3.61 -10.59 1.60
N ALA A 66 -3.77 -11.90 1.42
CA ALA A 66 -2.66 -12.80 1.06
C ALA A 66 -2.09 -12.48 -0.33
N GLN A 67 -2.94 -12.19 -1.31
CA GLN A 67 -2.51 -11.78 -2.66
C GLN A 67 -1.74 -10.46 -2.64
N ILE A 68 -2.17 -9.48 -1.83
CA ILE A 68 -1.39 -8.24 -1.64
C ILE A 68 -0.02 -8.55 -1.07
N ALA A 69 0.06 -9.33 0.01
CA ALA A 69 1.33 -9.65 0.65
C ALA A 69 2.29 -10.38 -0.29
N GLN A 70 1.77 -11.33 -1.08
CA GLN A 70 2.55 -12.02 -2.11
C GLN A 70 3.06 -11.04 -3.17
N ALA A 71 2.18 -10.18 -3.69
CA ALA A 71 2.56 -9.21 -4.71
C ALA A 71 3.57 -8.17 -4.20
N GLU A 72 3.44 -7.72 -2.95
CA GLU A 72 4.45 -6.86 -2.28
C GLU A 72 5.81 -7.57 -2.20
N ALA A 73 5.83 -8.85 -1.83
CA ALA A 73 7.05 -9.64 -1.73
C ALA A 73 7.70 -9.84 -3.11
N GLU A 74 6.92 -10.20 -4.14
CA GLU A 74 7.40 -10.35 -5.52
C GLU A 74 7.93 -9.04 -6.09
N ALA A 75 7.24 -7.92 -5.84
CA ALA A 75 7.72 -6.60 -6.25
C ALA A 75 9.04 -6.26 -5.55
N THR A 76 9.14 -6.52 -4.25
CA THR A 76 10.37 -6.26 -3.47
C THR A 76 11.53 -7.14 -3.93
N GLN A 77 11.26 -8.39 -4.31
CA GLN A 77 12.29 -9.31 -4.80
C GLN A 77 12.83 -8.89 -6.16
N ASN A 78 11.96 -8.45 -7.07
CA ASN A 78 12.31 -8.09 -8.45
C ASN A 78 12.62 -6.59 -8.63
N ALA A 79 12.66 -5.84 -7.55
CA ALA A 79 12.92 -4.41 -7.59
C ALA A 79 14.33 -4.10 -8.11
N PRO A 80 14.51 -2.95 -8.79
CA PRO A 80 15.82 -2.37 -9.05
C PRO A 80 16.66 -2.25 -7.76
N ALA A 81 17.99 -2.15 -7.92
CA ALA A 81 18.92 -2.00 -6.80
C ALA A 81 18.60 -0.78 -5.93
N ASP A 82 18.22 0.34 -6.57
CA ASP A 82 17.83 1.59 -5.89
C ASP A 82 16.36 1.60 -5.42
N GLY A 83 15.62 0.51 -5.64
CA GLY A 83 14.21 0.35 -5.26
C GLY A 83 13.23 1.24 -6.04
N ASN A 84 13.69 1.93 -7.09
CA ASN A 84 12.85 2.90 -7.80
C ASN A 84 11.60 2.24 -8.41
N GLY A 85 10.48 2.95 -8.34
CA GLY A 85 9.19 2.50 -8.90
C GLY A 85 8.43 1.47 -8.06
N LEU A 86 8.96 1.00 -6.93
CA LEU A 86 8.29 0.01 -6.07
C LEU A 86 6.91 0.47 -5.60
N HIS A 87 6.83 1.67 -5.04
CA HIS A 87 5.57 2.23 -4.58
C HIS A 87 4.60 2.47 -5.74
N ASP A 88 5.09 3.09 -6.82
CA ASP A 88 4.28 3.45 -7.99
C ASP A 88 3.67 2.23 -8.68
N ALA A 89 4.44 1.15 -8.86
CA ALA A 89 3.95 -0.07 -9.48
C ALA A 89 2.89 -0.78 -8.61
N MET A 90 3.12 -0.85 -7.29
CA MET A 90 2.23 -1.57 -6.38
C MET A 90 0.94 -0.79 -6.07
N TYR A 91 1.06 0.49 -5.75
CA TYR A 91 -0.02 1.30 -5.20
C TYR A 91 -0.44 2.47 -6.08
N GLY A 92 0.29 2.71 -7.17
CA GLY A 92 -0.02 3.78 -8.11
C GLY A 92 0.29 5.17 -7.56
N GLN A 93 -0.41 6.16 -8.11
CA GLN A 93 -0.29 7.56 -7.72
C GLN A 93 -1.64 8.08 -7.24
N VAL A 94 -1.59 8.82 -6.15
CA VAL A 94 -2.74 9.52 -5.58
C VAL A 94 -2.45 11.02 -5.64
N ASP A 95 -3.43 11.79 -6.07
CA ASP A 95 -3.35 13.24 -6.05
C ASP A 95 -3.33 13.70 -4.58
N PRO A 96 -2.26 14.38 -4.13
CA PRO A 96 -2.15 14.81 -2.73
C PRO A 96 -3.19 15.87 -2.34
N LYS A 97 -3.77 16.60 -3.31
CA LYS A 97 -4.77 17.65 -3.04
C LYS A 97 -6.19 17.09 -2.95
N THR A 98 -6.51 16.11 -3.79
CA THR A 98 -7.88 15.58 -3.91
C THR A 98 -8.05 14.19 -3.27
N GLY A 99 -6.96 13.49 -2.98
CA GLY A 99 -6.97 12.11 -2.48
C GLY A 99 -7.40 11.08 -3.52
N GLN A 100 -7.60 11.49 -4.78
CA GLN A 100 -8.06 10.60 -5.85
C GLN A 100 -6.90 9.84 -6.48
N VAL A 101 -7.16 8.62 -6.92
CA VAL A 101 -6.19 7.82 -7.67
C VAL A 101 -6.02 8.43 -9.06
N VAL A 102 -4.81 8.91 -9.34
CA VAL A 102 -4.42 9.47 -10.65
C VAL A 102 -3.94 8.37 -11.58
N LYS A 103 -3.18 7.42 -11.02
CA LYS A 103 -2.67 6.26 -11.73
C LYS A 103 -2.94 5.02 -10.88
N PRO A 104 -3.70 4.03 -11.38
CA PRO A 104 -3.94 2.80 -10.64
C PRO A 104 -2.65 1.95 -10.56
N GLY A 105 -2.48 1.29 -9.42
CA GLY A 105 -1.41 0.30 -9.21
C GLY A 105 -1.94 -1.13 -9.24
N LEU A 106 -1.06 -2.12 -9.03
CA LEU A 106 -1.44 -3.53 -8.92
C LEU A 106 -2.50 -3.76 -7.82
N PHE A 107 -2.42 -3.03 -6.71
CA PHE A 107 -3.42 -3.08 -5.65
C PHE A 107 -4.84 -2.79 -6.16
N ASP A 108 -5.03 -1.79 -7.03
CA ASP A 108 -6.36 -1.46 -7.57
C ASP A 108 -6.92 -2.59 -8.41
N VAL A 109 -6.08 -3.17 -9.27
CA VAL A 109 -6.47 -4.30 -10.14
C VAL A 109 -6.90 -5.50 -9.30
N LEU A 110 -6.12 -5.82 -8.26
CA LEU A 110 -6.47 -6.90 -7.32
C LEU A 110 -7.75 -6.59 -6.55
N PHE A 111 -7.93 -5.34 -6.13
CA PHE A 111 -9.09 -4.89 -5.38
C PHE A 111 -10.36 -5.00 -6.22
N GLU A 112 -10.37 -4.43 -7.43
CA GLU A 112 -11.53 -4.43 -8.34
C GLU A 112 -11.94 -5.85 -8.70
N ARG A 113 -10.98 -6.74 -9.00
CA ARG A 113 -11.24 -8.16 -9.24
C ARG A 113 -11.85 -8.85 -8.03
N THR A 114 -11.47 -8.45 -6.82
CA THR A 114 -11.96 -9.05 -5.56
C THR A 114 -13.37 -8.57 -5.26
N VAL A 115 -13.68 -7.29 -5.46
CA VAL A 115 -15.02 -6.71 -5.25
C VAL A 115 -16.09 -7.50 -6.00
N LEU A 116 -15.79 -7.98 -7.22
CA LEU A 116 -16.72 -8.78 -8.02
C LEU A 116 -17.06 -10.14 -7.40
N LYS A 117 -16.21 -10.68 -6.52
CA LYS A 117 -16.38 -11.96 -5.84
C LYS A 117 -17.05 -11.80 -4.46
N ILE A 118 -17.11 -10.59 -3.93
CA ILE A 118 -17.77 -10.32 -2.64
C ILE A 118 -19.28 -10.35 -2.85
N PRO A 119 -20.03 -11.09 -2.00
CA PRO A 119 -21.50 -11.06 -1.99
C PRO A 119 -22.03 -9.63 -1.91
N GLU A 120 -23.11 -9.34 -2.64
CA GLU A 120 -23.64 -7.98 -2.79
C GLU A 120 -23.97 -7.32 -1.44
N SER A 121 -24.53 -8.09 -0.50
CA SER A 121 -24.86 -7.66 0.87
C SER A 121 -23.61 -7.21 1.67
N GLN A 122 -22.44 -7.74 1.35
CA GLN A 122 -21.17 -7.46 2.06
C GLN A 122 -20.28 -6.45 1.31
N ARG A 123 -20.59 -6.16 0.04
CA ARG A 123 -19.71 -5.41 -0.86
C ARG A 123 -19.42 -4.00 -0.37
N ALA A 124 -20.43 -3.29 0.14
CA ALA A 124 -20.24 -1.93 0.66
C ALA A 124 -19.26 -1.88 1.84
N ASN A 125 -19.31 -2.87 2.73
CA ASN A 125 -18.40 -2.96 3.87
C ASN A 125 -16.98 -3.30 3.45
N PHE A 126 -16.81 -4.13 2.42
CA PHE A 126 -15.50 -4.41 1.84
C PHE A 126 -14.92 -3.18 1.13
N ILE A 127 -15.73 -2.45 0.35
CA ILE A 127 -15.31 -1.22 -0.37
C ILE A 127 -14.77 -0.16 0.59
N LYS A 128 -15.41 0.03 1.75
CA LYS A 128 -14.95 0.98 2.79
C LYS A 128 -13.53 0.70 3.31
N GLN A 129 -13.03 -0.53 3.17
CA GLN A 129 -11.68 -0.89 3.63
C GLN A 129 -10.60 -0.53 2.61
N LYS A 130 -10.96 -0.18 1.37
CA LYS A 130 -10.02 0.06 0.26
C LYS A 130 -8.92 1.04 0.66
N ASP A 131 -9.32 2.22 1.13
CA ASP A 131 -8.39 3.33 1.35
C ASP A 131 -7.45 3.05 2.53
N VAL A 132 -7.95 2.40 3.59
CA VAL A 132 -7.14 2.00 4.74
C VAL A 132 -6.10 0.96 4.35
N LEU A 133 -6.50 -0.07 3.60
CA LEU A 133 -5.59 -1.11 3.12
C LEU A 133 -4.55 -0.53 2.17
N ARG A 134 -4.97 0.37 1.28
CA ARG A 134 -4.09 1.07 0.36
C ARG A 134 -3.05 1.89 1.11
N ALA A 135 -3.48 2.77 2.01
CA ALA A 135 -2.58 3.66 2.74
C ALA A 135 -1.54 2.86 3.55
N ALA A 136 -1.99 1.81 4.25
CA ALA A 136 -1.09 0.95 5.02
C ALA A 136 -0.04 0.28 4.12
N GLY A 137 -0.44 -0.20 2.94
CA GLY A 137 0.46 -0.83 1.97
C GLY A 137 1.40 0.15 1.27
N SER A 138 0.89 1.31 0.86
CA SER A 138 1.66 2.42 0.33
C SER A 138 2.81 2.81 1.25
N VAL A 139 2.53 2.98 2.55
CA VAL A 139 3.57 3.32 3.54
C VAL A 139 4.64 2.23 3.62
N ARG A 140 4.24 0.94 3.63
CA ARG A 140 5.21 -0.17 3.64
C ARG A 140 6.12 -0.15 2.41
N MET A 141 5.53 -0.05 1.21
CA MET A 141 6.31 -0.07 -0.03
C MET A 141 7.20 1.17 -0.22
N ALA A 142 6.72 2.34 0.21
CA ALA A 142 7.55 3.54 0.26
C ALA A 142 8.73 3.37 1.24
N GLY A 143 8.50 2.71 2.39
CA GLY A 143 9.56 2.35 3.32
C GLY A 143 10.62 1.43 2.71
N TYR A 144 10.20 0.38 2.01
CA TYR A 144 11.14 -0.52 1.30
C TYR A 144 11.93 0.20 0.20
N GLN A 145 11.27 1.07 -0.56
CA GLN A 145 11.93 1.88 -1.58
C GLN A 145 12.98 2.80 -0.98
N LEU A 146 12.66 3.50 0.12
CA LEU A 146 13.62 4.37 0.81
C LEU A 146 14.81 3.59 1.38
N ALA A 147 14.57 2.42 1.98
CA ALA A 147 15.63 1.57 2.52
C ALA A 147 16.60 1.12 1.41
N ARG A 148 16.08 0.58 0.30
CA ARG A 148 16.90 0.19 -0.86
C ARG A 148 17.69 1.36 -1.43
N ARG A 149 17.06 2.54 -1.50
CA ARG A 149 17.74 3.74 -2.00
C ARG A 149 18.94 4.12 -1.13
N ARG A 150 18.80 4.06 0.20
CA ARG A 150 19.90 4.30 1.14
C ARG A 150 21.03 3.31 0.96
N ASP A 151 20.70 2.02 0.89
CA ASP A 151 21.71 0.96 0.72
C ASP A 151 22.47 1.12 -0.60
N TYR A 152 21.75 1.47 -1.67
CA TYR A 152 22.33 1.76 -2.98
C TYR A 152 23.26 2.98 -2.93
N GLU A 153 22.81 4.11 -2.37
CA GLU A 153 23.63 5.33 -2.25
C GLU A 153 24.90 5.08 -1.44
N GLN A 154 24.79 4.35 -0.33
CA GLN A 154 25.95 3.99 0.49
C GLN A 154 26.93 3.09 -0.26
N THR A 155 26.42 2.12 -1.01
CA THR A 155 27.25 1.19 -1.79
C THR A 155 27.99 1.91 -2.93
N GLU A 156 27.30 2.78 -3.66
CA GLU A 156 27.91 3.56 -4.73
C GLU A 156 28.90 4.59 -4.19
N TRP A 157 28.60 5.24 -3.06
CA TRP A 157 29.55 6.11 -2.38
C TRP A 157 30.84 5.36 -2.00
N SER A 158 30.72 4.19 -1.36
CA SER A 158 31.90 3.41 -0.95
C SER A 158 32.82 3.06 -2.11
N LYS A 159 32.25 2.69 -3.28
CA LYS A 159 33.03 2.38 -4.49
C LYS A 159 33.84 3.59 -4.97
N VAL A 160 33.23 4.77 -4.97
CA VAL A 160 33.89 6.00 -5.41
C VAL A 160 34.93 6.45 -4.38
N GLN A 161 34.61 6.35 -3.08
CA GLN A 161 35.52 6.68 -1.99
C GLN A 161 36.82 5.89 -2.08
N ASP A 162 36.76 4.57 -2.28
CA ASP A 162 37.96 3.72 -2.38
C ASP A 162 38.87 4.17 -3.53
N GLY A 163 38.27 4.54 -4.67
CA GLY A 163 39.01 5.07 -5.82
C GLY A 163 39.68 6.41 -5.51
N TYR A 164 38.98 7.35 -4.85
CA TYR A 164 39.57 8.63 -4.48
C TYR A 164 40.68 8.50 -3.43
N ILE A 165 40.50 7.63 -2.42
CA ILE A 165 41.54 7.38 -1.41
C ILE A 165 42.79 6.78 -2.05
N SER A 166 42.64 5.84 -3.00
CA SER A 166 43.78 5.30 -3.74
C SER A 166 44.52 6.39 -4.51
N VAL A 167 43.81 7.30 -5.18
CA VAL A 167 44.45 8.41 -5.90
C VAL A 167 45.20 9.32 -4.91
N ILE A 168 44.60 9.67 -3.77
CA ILE A 168 45.27 10.51 -2.75
C ILE A 168 46.53 9.83 -2.19
N ALA A 169 46.54 8.50 -2.06
CA ALA A 169 47.73 7.78 -1.62
C ALA A 169 48.87 7.81 -2.67
N ASP A 170 48.54 7.94 -3.94
CA ASP A 170 49.48 7.88 -5.07
C ASP A 170 49.95 9.25 -5.58
N ILE A 171 49.24 10.34 -5.28
CA ILE A 171 49.65 11.70 -5.70
C ILE A 171 50.94 12.14 -4.99
N ASP A 172 51.65 13.11 -5.58
CA ASP A 172 52.66 13.86 -4.85
C ASP A 172 51.96 14.61 -3.70
N PRO A 173 52.29 14.34 -2.43
CA PRO A 173 51.61 14.99 -1.30
C PRO A 173 51.91 16.50 -1.21
N ALA A 174 52.89 17.01 -1.98
CA ALA A 174 53.09 18.45 -2.15
C ALA A 174 52.12 19.10 -3.17
N ASP A 175 51.42 18.30 -3.99
CA ASP A 175 50.40 18.76 -4.93
C ASP A 175 49.06 18.99 -4.21
N THR A 176 49.00 20.13 -3.51
CA THR A 176 47.80 20.53 -2.77
C THR A 176 46.60 20.84 -3.67
N GLU A 177 46.82 21.20 -4.94
CA GLU A 177 45.75 21.53 -5.88
C GLU A 177 44.99 20.26 -6.29
N THR A 178 45.72 19.21 -6.68
CA THR A 178 45.11 17.92 -7.03
C THR A 178 44.42 17.28 -5.81
N PHE A 179 45.02 17.37 -4.63
CA PHE A 179 44.38 16.92 -3.39
C PHE A 179 43.04 17.62 -3.13
N GLU A 180 43.03 18.96 -3.14
CA GLU A 180 41.82 19.75 -2.85
C GLU A 180 40.71 19.47 -3.89
N ALA A 181 41.07 19.30 -5.16
CA ALA A 181 40.11 18.94 -6.20
C ALA A 181 39.42 17.59 -5.92
N ILE A 182 40.18 16.56 -5.51
CA ILE A 182 39.62 15.25 -5.15
C ILE A 182 38.77 15.36 -3.89
N TRP A 183 39.26 16.08 -2.88
CA TRP A 183 38.55 16.29 -1.61
C TRP A 183 37.17 16.94 -1.83
N GLN A 184 37.13 18.03 -2.61
CA GLN A 184 35.89 18.71 -3.01
C GLN A 184 34.98 17.82 -3.86
N SER A 185 35.54 17.00 -4.76
CA SER A 185 34.76 16.07 -5.56
C SER A 185 34.03 15.05 -4.68
N GLY A 186 34.70 14.52 -3.64
CA GLY A 186 34.08 13.64 -2.64
C GLY A 186 32.92 14.31 -1.90
N LEU A 187 33.14 15.52 -1.36
CA LEU A 187 32.09 16.29 -0.68
C LEU A 187 30.89 16.60 -1.59
N ASN A 188 31.15 16.96 -2.85
CA ASN A 188 30.10 17.23 -3.84
C ASN A 188 29.27 16.00 -4.17
N LEU A 189 29.86 14.79 -4.14
CA LEU A 189 29.10 13.55 -4.31
C LEU A 189 28.27 13.23 -3.07
N ILE A 190 28.87 13.32 -1.87
CA ILE A 190 28.18 13.08 -0.61
C ILE A 190 26.98 14.03 -0.45
N ALA A 191 27.12 15.30 -0.83
CA ALA A 191 26.05 16.29 -0.79
C ALA A 191 24.80 15.89 -1.60
N LYS A 192 24.94 14.97 -2.57
CA LYS A 192 23.84 14.44 -3.39
C LYS A 192 23.13 13.24 -2.76
N MET A 193 23.65 12.66 -1.67
CA MET A 193 22.97 11.59 -0.93
C MET A 193 21.65 12.10 -0.34
N GLY A 194 20.59 11.32 -0.46
CA GLY A 194 19.25 11.73 -0.05
C GLY A 194 19.04 11.70 1.47
N ASP A 195 19.70 10.79 2.17
CA ASP A 195 19.57 10.65 3.62
C ASP A 195 20.51 11.63 4.36
N PRO A 196 19.98 12.53 5.20
CA PRO A 196 20.78 13.53 5.89
C PRO A 196 21.72 12.94 6.96
N VAL A 197 21.32 11.85 7.62
CA VAL A 197 22.15 11.19 8.64
C VAL A 197 23.28 10.42 7.96
N ALA A 198 22.96 9.67 6.90
CA ALA A 198 23.99 8.96 6.13
C ALA A 198 24.97 9.94 5.47
N ARG A 199 24.46 11.07 4.96
CA ARG A 199 25.28 12.16 4.43
C ARG A 199 26.27 12.68 5.46
N GLN A 200 25.80 13.05 6.65
CA GLN A 200 26.68 13.57 7.71
C GLN A 200 27.77 12.54 8.08
N LEU A 201 27.39 11.28 8.25
CA LEU A 201 28.34 10.21 8.56
C LEU A 201 29.38 10.01 7.44
N ALA A 202 28.95 10.10 6.18
CA ALA A 202 29.84 10.00 5.03
C ALA A 202 30.79 11.21 4.94
N GLU A 203 30.33 12.43 5.24
CA GLU A 203 31.18 13.62 5.28
C GLU A 203 32.28 13.52 6.35
N ASP A 204 31.91 13.10 7.56
CA ASP A 204 32.86 12.94 8.67
C ASP A 204 33.89 11.84 8.37
N ALA A 205 33.42 10.69 7.84
CA ALA A 205 34.29 9.61 7.40
C ALA A 205 35.22 10.04 6.27
N TRP A 206 34.72 10.80 5.29
CA TRP A 206 35.49 11.29 4.16
C TRP A 206 36.64 12.19 4.59
N ARG A 207 36.37 13.16 5.47
CA ARG A 207 37.39 14.05 6.02
C ARG A 207 38.49 13.26 6.73
N SER A 208 38.11 12.34 7.61
CA SER A 208 39.05 11.50 8.35
C SER A 208 39.88 10.59 7.43
N SER A 209 39.26 9.92 6.45
CA SER A 209 39.96 9.02 5.53
C SER A 209 40.93 9.75 4.61
N THR A 210 40.57 10.94 4.12
CA THR A 210 41.44 11.73 3.24
C THR A 210 42.64 12.31 3.98
N GLU A 211 42.44 12.82 5.20
CA GLU A 211 43.53 13.27 6.07
C GLU A 211 44.53 12.14 6.36
N LYS A 212 44.00 10.95 6.67
CA LYS A 212 44.84 9.77 6.90
C LYS A 212 45.63 9.38 5.65
N ALA A 213 45.00 9.31 4.49
CA ALA A 213 45.65 8.94 3.23
C ALA A 213 46.77 9.92 2.86
N LEU A 214 46.55 11.22 3.04
CA LEU A 214 47.57 12.25 2.83
C LEU A 214 48.76 12.08 3.79
N ALA A 215 48.51 11.81 5.07
CA ALA A 215 49.57 11.56 6.04
C ALA A 215 50.40 10.32 5.69
N GLU A 216 49.77 9.23 5.24
CA GLU A 216 50.47 8.03 4.78
C GLU A 216 51.33 8.29 3.54
N ALA A 217 50.83 9.09 2.59
CA ALA A 217 51.60 9.50 1.40
C ALA A 217 52.84 10.35 1.77
N LEU A 218 52.70 11.30 2.70
CA LEU A 218 53.81 12.11 3.21
C LEU A 218 54.91 11.23 3.84
N ILE A 219 54.52 10.29 4.71
CA ILE A 219 55.46 9.36 5.35
C ILE A 219 56.19 8.50 4.30
N ALA A 220 55.48 8.03 3.28
CA ALA A 220 56.08 7.25 2.21
C ALA A 220 57.09 8.06 1.38
N GLN A 221 56.80 9.34 1.10
CA GLN A 221 57.71 10.24 0.39
C GLN A 221 58.97 10.53 1.21
N GLU A 222 58.84 10.78 2.52
CA GLU A 222 59.97 10.96 3.43
C GLU A 222 60.85 9.70 3.49
N ALA A 223 60.26 8.51 3.57
CA ALA A 223 61.01 7.25 3.56
C ALA A 223 61.80 7.05 2.25
N LYS A 224 61.20 7.40 1.11
CA LYS A 224 61.86 7.30 -0.20
C LYS A 224 63.05 8.25 -0.31
N THR A 225 62.86 9.51 0.06
CA THR A 225 63.92 10.53 0.00
C THR A 225 65.07 10.23 0.97
N SER A 226 64.78 9.71 2.17
CA SER A 226 65.81 9.28 3.12
C SER A 226 66.59 8.04 2.66
N GLY A 227 65.94 7.11 1.95
CA GLY A 227 66.57 5.91 1.41
C GLY A 227 67.51 6.22 0.23
N GLU A 228 67.08 7.11 -0.66
CA GLU A 228 67.89 7.59 -1.79
C GLU A 228 69.15 8.33 -1.29
N ALA A 229 69.02 9.19 -0.28
CA ALA A 229 70.16 9.89 0.33
C ALA A 229 71.18 8.95 1.02
N SER A 230 70.74 7.76 1.45
CA SER A 230 71.60 6.76 2.09
C SER A 230 72.29 5.83 1.10
N ALA A 231 71.84 5.79 -0.16
CA ALA A 231 72.43 4.97 -1.24
C ALA A 231 73.50 5.72 -2.06
N GLU A 232 73.60 7.05 -1.90
CA GLU A 232 74.59 7.91 -2.54
C GLU A 232 75.85 8.17 -1.67
N ILE A 233 76.00 7.50 -0.52
CA ILE A 233 77.18 7.54 0.38
C ILE A 233 77.95 6.23 0.27
#